data_AF-A0A858AS62-F1
#
_entry.id   AF-A0A858AS62-F1
#
_cell.length_a   1.000
_cell.length_b   1.000
_cell.length_c   1.000
_cell.angle_alpha   90.00
_cell.angle_beta   90.00
_cell.angle_gamma   90.00
#
_symmetry.space_group_name_H-M   'P 1'
#
loop_
_entity.id
_entity.type
_entity.pdbx_description
1 polymer ?
#
loop_
_entity_poly.entity_id
_entity_poly.type
_entity_poly.pdbx_seq_one_letter_code
_entity_poly.pdbx_strand_id
1 'polypeptide(L)'
;MSKDLNNVVEVLDMTKVEIQEIQNMLEEGKTLLIALENGEHVANSLKEGYSNFLGANIELKEEKENCGVCGCGKPANILAYAWK
;
A
#
# COMPACT_ATOMS: atom_id res chain seq x y z
N MET A 1 2.31 -15.10 2.97
CA MET A 1 1.15 -15.31 3.85
C MET A 1 -0.12 -14.99 3.05
N SER A 2 -1.30 -15.26 3.61
CA SER A 2 -2.57 -14.94 2.94
C SER A 2 -3.05 -13.56 3.36
N LYS A 3 -3.70 -12.84 2.44
CA LYS A 3 -4.39 -11.57 2.72
C LYS A 3 -5.41 -11.77 3.85
N ASP A 4 -5.20 -11.10 4.99
CA ASP A 4 -6.09 -11.14 6.15
C ASP A 4 -6.77 -9.78 6.35
N LEU A 5 -8.05 -9.72 5.97
CA LEU A 5 -8.87 -8.53 6.07
C LEU A 5 -9.36 -8.23 7.51
N ASN A 6 -9.16 -9.15 8.46
CA ASN A 6 -9.47 -8.91 9.87
C ASN A 6 -8.29 -8.24 10.62
N ASN A 7 -7.11 -8.21 10.00
CA ASN A 7 -5.88 -7.64 10.56
C ASN A 7 -5.29 -6.61 9.58
N VAL A 8 -6.07 -5.57 9.32
CA VAL A 8 -5.70 -4.47 8.43
C VAL A 8 -5.15 -3.30 9.23
N VAL A 9 -3.96 -2.82 8.87
CA VAL A 9 -3.40 -1.56 9.36
C VAL A 9 -3.49 -0.51 8.26
N GLU A 10 -4.11 0.63 8.58
CA GLU A 10 -4.26 1.73 7.63
C GLU A 10 -3.04 2.65 7.66
N VAL A 11 -2.43 2.87 6.50
CA VAL A 11 -1.36 3.85 6.29
C VAL A 11 -1.82 4.82 5.22
N LEU A 12 -2.52 5.86 5.67
CA LEU A 12 -3.08 6.90 4.80
C LEU A 12 -2.09 8.04 4.53
N ASP A 13 -1.04 8.15 5.31
CA ASP A 13 0.02 9.14 5.10
C ASP A 13 1.37 8.42 5.09
N MET A 14 1.78 8.01 3.89
CA MET A 14 3.04 7.28 3.66
C MET A 14 4.27 8.16 3.92
N THR A 15 4.13 9.47 4.10
CA THR A 15 5.26 10.36 4.44
C THR A 15 5.60 10.36 5.92
N LYS A 16 4.72 9.80 6.76
CA LYS A 16 4.87 9.71 8.21
C LYS A 16 5.28 8.32 8.69
N VAL A 17 5.43 7.37 7.78
CA VAL A 17 5.78 5.99 8.10
C VAL A 17 7.04 5.63 7.34
N GLU A 18 8.04 5.18 8.06
CA GLU A 18 9.30 4.76 7.45
C GLU A 18 9.09 3.45 6.70
N ILE A 19 9.80 3.26 5.57
CA ILE A 19 9.68 2.03 4.78
C ILE A 19 10.00 0.77 5.60
N GLN A 20 10.90 0.90 6.59
CA GLN A 20 11.27 -0.19 7.47
C GLN A 20 10.12 -0.60 8.41
N GLU A 21 9.30 0.35 8.85
CA GLU A 21 8.10 0.05 9.65
C GLU A 21 7.06 -0.70 8.80
N ILE A 22 6.89 -0.29 7.55
CA ILE A 22 6.03 -0.99 6.58
C ILE A 22 6.51 -2.43 6.38
N GLN A 23 7.80 -2.63 6.18
CA GLN A 23 8.39 -3.96 6.02
C GLN A 23 8.17 -4.84 7.26
N ASN A 24 8.41 -4.29 8.46
CA ASN A 24 8.18 -5.01 9.71
C ASN A 24 6.70 -5.43 9.85
N MET A 25 5.75 -4.53 9.56
CA MET A 25 4.32 -4.87 9.61
C MET A 25 3.95 -5.99 8.63
N LEU A 26 4.51 -5.96 7.41
CA LEU A 26 4.29 -7.01 6.41
C LEU A 26 4.91 -8.35 6.84
N GLU A 27 6.07 -8.33 7.52
CA GLU A 27 6.74 -9.54 8.04
C GLU A 27 6.02 -10.15 9.25
N GLU A 28 5.38 -9.31 10.06
CA GLU A 28 4.46 -9.73 11.13
C GLU A 28 3.16 -10.36 10.59
N GLY A 29 2.94 -10.33 9.27
CA GLY A 29 1.76 -10.90 8.63
C GLY A 29 0.53 -10.00 8.64
N LYS A 30 0.71 -8.69 8.86
CA LYS A 30 -0.38 -7.72 8.74
C LYS A 30 -0.73 -7.51 7.26
N THR A 31 -1.99 -7.25 7.00
CA THR A 31 -2.42 -6.65 5.73
C THR A 31 -2.40 -5.14 5.91
N LEU A 32 -1.84 -4.42 4.95
CA LEU A 32 -1.83 -2.96 4.97
C LEU A 32 -2.88 -2.41 4.01
N LEU A 33 -3.59 -1.37 4.43
CA LEU A 33 -4.38 -0.52 3.55
C LEU A 33 -3.62 0.78 3.34
N ILE A 34 -3.01 0.93 2.17
CA ILE A 34 -2.10 2.04 1.85
C ILE A 34 -2.76 3.03 0.89
N ALA A 35 -2.58 4.32 1.17
CA ALA A 35 -2.98 5.39 0.26
C ALA A 35 -1.84 5.71 -0.71
N LEU A 36 -2.10 5.56 -2.01
CA LEU A 36 -1.11 5.76 -3.07
C LEU A 36 -1.64 6.71 -4.15
N GLU A 37 -0.71 7.33 -4.85
CA GLU A 37 -0.98 7.97 -6.15
C GLU A 37 -0.84 6.90 -7.23
N ASN A 38 -1.85 6.76 -8.09
CA ASN A 38 -1.90 5.81 -9.20
C ASN A 38 -1.01 6.25 -10.37
N GLY A 39 0.27 6.47 -10.09
CA GLY A 39 1.30 6.73 -11.07
C GLY A 39 1.78 5.44 -11.75
N GLU A 40 2.64 5.58 -12.77
CA GLU A 40 3.11 4.47 -13.61
C GLU A 40 3.64 3.26 -12.82
N HIS A 41 4.45 3.49 -11.78
CA HIS A 41 5.00 2.40 -10.96
C HIS A 41 3.94 1.65 -10.14
N VAL A 42 2.95 2.37 -9.61
CA VAL A 42 1.87 1.77 -8.82
C VAL A 42 0.91 1.02 -9.74
N ALA A 43 0.55 1.61 -10.88
CA ALA A 43 -0.26 0.95 -11.90
C ALA A 43 0.38 -0.36 -12.39
N ASN A 44 1.69 -0.36 -12.64
CA ASN A 44 2.42 -1.58 -13.02
C ASN A 44 2.42 -2.62 -11.88
N SER A 45 2.66 -2.20 -10.64
CA SER A 45 2.62 -3.11 -9.48
C SER A 45 1.24 -3.74 -9.30
N LEU A 46 0.17 -2.95 -9.47
CA LEU A 46 -1.22 -3.44 -9.40
C LEU A 46 -1.53 -4.43 -10.51
N LYS A 47 -1.01 -4.21 -11.73
CA LYS A 47 -1.17 -5.14 -12.86
C LYS A 47 -0.41 -6.44 -12.64
N GLU A 48 0.79 -6.38 -12.05
CA GLU A 48 1.60 -7.56 -11.72
C GLU A 48 1.08 -8.30 -10.47
N GLY A 49 0.27 -7.64 -9.65
CA GLY A 49 -0.20 -8.14 -8.36
C GLY A 49 0.88 -8.15 -7.28
N TYR A 50 2.04 -7.53 -7.56
CA TYR A 50 3.19 -7.48 -6.66
C TYR A 50 3.92 -6.14 -6.78
N SER A 51 4.27 -5.55 -5.64
CA SER A 51 5.08 -4.32 -5.58
C SER A 51 6.51 -4.65 -5.18
N ASN A 52 7.44 -4.45 -6.10
CA ASN A 52 8.88 -4.61 -5.83
C ASN A 52 9.40 -3.61 -4.79
N PHE A 53 8.79 -2.43 -4.68
CA PHE A 53 9.14 -1.43 -3.69
C PHE A 53 8.77 -1.87 -2.27
N LEU A 54 7.58 -2.45 -2.10
CA LEU A 54 7.10 -2.95 -0.81
C LEU A 54 7.61 -4.36 -0.50
N GLY A 55 8.04 -5.11 -1.52
CA GLY A 55 8.36 -6.53 -1.40
C GLY A 55 7.14 -7.36 -0.99
N ALA A 56 5.95 -7.00 -1.49
CA ALA A 56 4.66 -7.56 -1.09
C ALA A 56 3.67 -7.65 -2.25
N ASN A 57 2.70 -8.55 -2.13
CA ASN A 57 1.54 -8.57 -3.02
C ASN A 57 0.78 -7.25 -2.87
N ILE A 58 0.15 -6.78 -3.95
CA ILE A 58 -0.62 -5.55 -3.96
C ILE A 58 -1.89 -5.72 -4.78
N GLU A 59 -2.99 -5.13 -4.31
CA GLU A 59 -4.27 -5.16 -5.00
C GLU A 59 -5.03 -3.85 -4.80
N LEU A 60 -5.68 -3.36 -5.86
CA LEU A 60 -6.52 -2.17 -5.79
C LEU A 60 -7.77 -2.48 -4.96
N LYS A 61 -8.02 -1.66 -3.93
CA LYS A 61 -9.29 -1.70 -3.20
C LYS A 61 -10.33 -0.81 -3.89
N GLU A 62 -9.99 0.46 -4.06
CA GLU A 62 -10.88 1.46 -4.65
C GLU A 62 -10.09 2.67 -5.16
N GLU A 63 -10.66 3.37 -6.15
CA GLU A 63 -10.23 4.70 -6.55
C GLU A 63 -10.95 5.75 -5.69
N LYS A 64 -10.19 6.63 -5.04
CA LYS A 64 -10.70 7.64 -4.12
C LYS A 64 -9.75 8.83 -4.07
N GLU A 65 -10.17 9.93 -4.67
CA GLU A 65 -9.44 11.20 -4.65
C GLU A 65 -9.18 11.69 -3.22
N ASN A 66 -7.98 12.24 -2.99
CA ASN A 66 -7.55 12.78 -1.69
C ASN A 66 -7.72 11.81 -0.51
N CYS A 67 -7.53 10.51 -0.75
CA CYS A 67 -7.64 9.50 0.31
C CYS A 67 -6.45 9.45 1.27
N GLY A 68 -5.42 10.27 1.03
CA GLY A 68 -4.20 10.29 1.82
C GLY A 68 -3.04 10.99 1.11
N VAL A 69 -1.83 10.66 1.52
CA VAL A 69 -0.57 11.15 0.94
C VAL A 69 0.28 9.97 0.55
N CYS A 70 0.66 9.92 -0.73
CA CYS A 70 1.57 8.92 -1.27
C CYS A 70 2.99 9.14 -0.73
N GLY A 71 3.84 8.11 -0.74
CA GLY A 71 5.23 8.22 -0.26
C GLY A 71 6.08 9.26 -1.02
N CYS A 72 5.66 9.63 -2.23
CA CYS A 72 6.28 10.72 -3.01
C CYS A 72 5.81 12.13 -2.60
N GLY A 73 4.95 12.26 -1.58
CA GLY A 73 4.39 13.53 -1.08
C GLY A 73 3.20 14.06 -1.88
N LYS A 74 2.80 13.40 -2.96
CA LYS A 74 1.60 13.77 -3.73
C LYS A 74 0.31 13.30 -3.04
N PRO A 75 -0.82 13.98 -3.27
CA PRO A 75 -2.13 13.46 -2.88
C PRO A 75 -2.37 12.06 -3.44
N ALA A 76 -2.81 11.15 -2.59
CA ALA A 76 -3.21 9.82 -3.00
C ALA A 76 -4.62 9.86 -3.63
N ASN A 77 -4.80 9.08 -4.69
CA ASN A 77 -6.07 8.94 -5.39
C ASN A 77 -6.58 7.49 -5.44
N ILE A 78 -5.86 6.56 -4.82
CA ILE A 78 -6.27 5.16 -4.69
C ILE A 78 -5.96 4.63 -3.29
N LEU A 79 -6.76 3.65 -2.89
CA LEU A 79 -6.45 2.77 -1.76
C LEU A 79 -6.10 1.39 -2.29
N ALA A 80 -4.99 0.84 -1.83
CA ALA A 80 -4.54 -0.50 -2.19
C ALA A 80 -4.30 -1.33 -0.94
N TYR A 81 -4.55 -2.64 -1.04
CA TYR A 81 -4.09 -3.59 -0.04
C TYR A 81 -2.67 -4.03 -0.37
N ALA A 82 -1.83 -4.20 0.64
CA ALA A 82 -0.51 -4.83 0.52
C ALA A 82 -0.35 -5.92 1.59
N TRP A 83 0.18 -7.08 1.20
CA TRP A 83 0.42 -8.22 2.11
C TRP A 83 1.52 -9.14 1.60
N LYS A 84 2.26 -9.79 2.50
CA LYS A 84 3.22 -10.85 2.13
C LYS A 84 2.56 -12.21 2.10
#